data_AF-A0A8X6QKT6-F1
#
_entry.id   AF-A0A8X6QKT6-F1
#
_cell.length_a   1.000
_cell.length_b   1.000
_cell.length_c   1.000
_cell.angle_alpha   90.00
_cell.angle_beta   90.00
_cell.angle_gamma   90.00
#
_symmetry.space_group_name_H-M   'P 1'
#
loop_
_entity.id
_entity.type
_entity.pdbx_description
1 polymer ?
#
loop_
_entity_poly.entity_id
_entity_poly.type
_entity_poly.pdbx_seq_one_letter_code
_entity_poly.pdbx_strand_id
1 'polypeptide(L)'
;MSSNITTLNRKKGNIKAQITKLSNWKETNDPSDIAAHLTVLEKLQKKFDDLKTEYFESATDEEILEIEISLAEMDSDIQDLETGVVTFRRDARSLTVVACAVV
;
A
#
# COMPACT_ATOMS: atom_id res chain seq x y z
N MET A 1 -14.50 11.58 -24.70
CA MET A 1 -13.72 10.58 -23.94
C MET A 1 -13.36 11.15 -22.56
N SER A 2 -13.31 10.28 -21.55
CA SER A 2 -12.32 10.30 -20.44
C SER A 2 -12.37 11.28 -19.25
N SER A 3 -13.51 11.88 -18.88
CA SER A 3 -13.55 12.66 -17.61
C SER A 3 -13.39 11.77 -16.35
N ASN A 4 -13.86 10.53 -16.37
CA ASN A 4 -13.67 9.58 -15.26
C ASN A 4 -12.24 9.02 -15.23
N ILE A 5 -11.72 8.50 -16.35
CA ILE A 5 -10.37 7.90 -16.40
C ILE A 5 -9.28 8.89 -15.98
N THR A 6 -9.37 10.17 -16.36
CA THR A 6 -8.41 11.19 -15.89
C THR A 6 -8.44 11.36 -14.36
N THR A 7 -9.63 11.32 -13.76
CA THR A 7 -9.82 11.40 -12.31
C THR A 7 -9.30 10.15 -11.61
N LEU A 8 -9.57 8.96 -12.16
CA LEU A 8 -9.05 7.70 -11.64
C LEU A 8 -7.53 7.64 -11.73
N ASN A 9 -6.93 8.11 -12.81
CA ASN A 9 -5.47 8.21 -12.96
C ASN A 9 -4.83 9.15 -11.92
N ARG A 10 -5.52 10.24 -11.54
CA ARG A 10 -5.07 11.10 -10.43
C ARG A 10 -5.15 10.39 -9.08
N LYS A 11 -6.24 9.67 -8.81
CA LYS A 11 -6.38 8.84 -7.60
C LYS A 11 -5.26 7.78 -7.53
N LYS A 12 -5.01 7.09 -8.63
CA LYS A 12 -3.92 6.11 -8.81
C LYS A 12 -2.56 6.72 -8.50
N GLY A 13 -2.25 7.89 -9.06
CA GLY A 13 -1.01 8.62 -8.79
C GLY A 13 -0.83 8.98 -7.31
N ASN A 14 -1.92 9.37 -6.63
CA ASN A 14 -1.89 9.66 -5.19
C ASN A 14 -1.60 8.41 -4.36
N ILE A 15 -2.24 7.28 -4.68
CA ILE A 15 -1.97 6.00 -4.02
C ILE A 15 -0.52 5.58 -4.24
N LYS A 16 -0.02 5.66 -5.48
CA LYS A 16 1.39 5.35 -5.80
C LYS A 16 2.38 6.20 -4.98
N ALA A 17 2.11 7.49 -4.82
CA ALA A 17 2.94 8.36 -3.98
C ALA A 17 2.91 7.96 -2.49
N GLN A 18 1.79 7.45 -1.98
CA GLN A 18 1.70 6.92 -0.62
C GLN A 18 2.46 5.60 -0.46
N ILE A 19 2.36 4.69 -1.43
CA ILE A 19 3.16 3.45 -1.49
C ILE A 19 4.64 3.80 -1.39
N THR A 20 5.15 4.69 -2.26
CA THR A 20 6.57 5.10 -2.23
C THR A 20 7.00 5.65 -0.87
N LYS A 21 6.15 6.46 -0.21
CA LYS A 21 6.48 6.98 1.13
C LYS A 21 6.60 5.87 2.18
N LEU A 22 5.69 4.89 2.15
CA LEU A 22 5.73 3.76 3.07
C LEU A 22 6.91 2.83 2.78
N SER A 23 7.25 2.61 1.51
CA SER A 23 8.44 1.84 1.12
C SER A 23 9.71 2.49 1.65
N ASN A 24 9.87 3.80 1.45
CA ASN A 24 11.03 4.53 1.95
C ASN A 24 11.12 4.49 3.49
N TRP A 25 10.00 4.59 4.19
CA TRP A 25 9.99 4.43 5.65
C TRP A 25 10.40 3.02 6.08
N LYS A 26 9.90 1.98 5.42
CA LYS A 26 10.31 0.59 5.72
C LYS A 26 11.83 0.41 5.56
N GLU A 27 12.45 1.05 4.58
CA GLU A 27 13.90 1.00 4.38
C GLU A 27 14.70 1.68 5.51
N THR A 28 14.14 2.68 6.21
CA THR A 28 14.85 3.31 7.35
C THR A 28 14.95 2.40 8.57
N ASN A 29 14.17 1.30 8.64
CA ASN A 29 14.09 0.40 9.78
C ASN A 29 13.82 1.12 11.11
N ASP A 30 13.06 2.22 11.06
CA ASP A 30 12.68 2.98 12.24
C ASP A 30 11.38 2.42 12.85
N PRO A 31 11.40 1.88 14.08
CA PRO A 31 10.21 1.36 14.71
C PRO A 31 9.30 2.45 15.30
N SER A 32 9.77 3.70 15.38
CA SER A 32 8.91 4.81 15.73
C SER A 32 7.81 4.93 14.67
N ASP A 33 6.56 4.95 15.14
CA ASP A 33 5.36 5.07 14.31
C ASP A 33 4.88 3.85 13.50
N ILE A 34 5.41 2.63 13.73
CA ILE A 34 4.91 1.39 13.06
C ILE A 34 3.37 1.27 13.11
N ALA A 35 2.76 1.58 14.26
CA ALA A 35 1.30 1.50 14.42
C ALA A 35 0.55 2.52 13.56
N ALA A 36 1.09 3.73 13.42
CA ALA A 36 0.53 4.75 12.54
C ALA A 36 0.67 4.32 11.06
N HIS A 37 1.83 3.78 10.68
CA HIS A 37 2.07 3.28 9.33
C HIS A 37 1.17 2.10 8.95
N LEU A 38 0.89 1.17 9.88
CA LEU A 38 -0.10 0.12 9.68
C LEU A 38 -1.52 0.68 9.45
N THR A 39 -1.92 1.68 10.24
CA THR A 39 -3.22 2.35 10.06
C THR A 39 -3.31 3.06 8.70
N VAL A 40 -2.22 3.65 8.23
CA VAL A 40 -2.14 4.27 6.89
C VAL A 40 -2.27 3.20 5.81
N LEU A 41 -1.60 2.06 5.98
CA LEU A 41 -1.60 0.95 5.03
C LEU A 41 -2.99 0.31 4.90
N GLU A 42 -3.69 0.06 6.00
CA GLU A 42 -5.09 -0.42 5.98
C GLU A 42 -6.02 0.53 5.21
N LYS A 43 -5.86 1.84 5.42
CA LYS A 43 -6.61 2.87 4.67
C LYS A 43 -6.21 2.91 3.20
N LEU A 44 -4.95 2.65 2.89
CA LEU A 44 -4.43 2.63 1.53
C LEU A 44 -4.99 1.44 0.75
N GLN A 45 -4.99 0.25 1.35
CA GLN A 45 -5.60 -0.97 0.80
C GLN A 45 -7.07 -0.71 0.45
N LYS A 46 -7.86 -0.17 1.40
CA LYS A 46 -9.27 0.15 1.14
C LYS A 46 -9.45 1.13 -0.03
N LYS A 47 -8.67 2.22 -0.06
CA LYS A 47 -8.73 3.19 -1.17
C LYS A 47 -8.35 2.57 -2.50
N PHE A 48 -7.45 1.60 -2.49
CA PHE A 48 -7.03 0.88 -3.68
C PHE A 48 -8.10 -0.08 -4.19
N ASP A 49 -8.80 -0.78 -3.29
CA ASP A 49 -9.95 -1.63 -3.64
C ASP A 49 -11.11 -0.81 -4.23
N ASP A 50 -11.40 0.35 -3.63
CA ASP A 50 -12.39 1.29 -4.16
C ASP A 50 -11.97 1.76 -5.58
N LEU A 51 -10.69 2.11 -5.77
CA LEU A 51 -10.15 2.53 -7.07
C LEU A 51 -10.23 1.42 -8.13
N LYS A 52 -9.91 0.16 -7.78
CA LYS A 52 -10.04 -1.00 -8.68
C LYS A 52 -11.48 -1.11 -9.18
N THR A 53 -12.43 -1.07 -8.26
CA THR A 53 -13.87 -1.14 -8.57
C THR A 53 -14.28 -0.01 -9.53
N GLU A 54 -13.91 1.23 -9.23
CA GLU A 54 -14.24 2.38 -10.09
C GLU A 54 -13.63 2.29 -11.49
N TYR A 55 -12.42 1.73 -11.62
CA TYR A 55 -11.79 1.48 -12.92
C TYR A 55 -12.55 0.45 -13.73
N PHE A 56 -12.90 -0.70 -13.13
CA PHE A 56 -13.63 -1.76 -13.83
C PHE A 56 -15.04 -1.34 -14.25
N GLU A 57 -15.70 -0.47 -13.48
CA GLU A 57 -17.00 0.11 -13.86
C GLU A 57 -16.90 1.12 -15.02
N SER A 58 -15.73 1.73 -15.22
CA SER A 58 -15.52 2.82 -16.19
C SER A 58 -14.71 2.44 -17.43
N ALA A 59 -14.01 1.30 -17.40
CA ALA A 59 -13.11 0.88 -18.46
C ALA A 59 -13.87 0.32 -19.66
N THR A 60 -13.34 0.58 -20.85
CA THR A 60 -13.73 -0.15 -22.07
C THR A 60 -12.94 -1.45 -22.19
N ASP A 61 -13.43 -2.41 -22.99
CA ASP A 61 -12.75 -3.69 -23.24
C ASP A 61 -11.31 -3.51 -23.76
N GLU A 62 -11.05 -2.43 -24.51
CA GLU A 62 -9.73 -2.09 -25.05
C GLU A 62 -8.78 -1.53 -23.99
N GLU A 63 -9.29 -0.87 -22.95
CA GLU A 63 -8.51 -0.27 -21.86
C GLU A 63 -8.31 -1.25 -20.69
N ILE A 64 -9.13 -2.30 -20.58
CA ILE A 64 -9.21 -3.15 -19.38
C ILE A 64 -7.89 -3.86 -19.09
N LEU A 65 -7.20 -4.38 -20.10
CA LEU A 65 -5.94 -5.11 -19.93
C LEU A 65 -4.81 -4.23 -19.38
N GLU A 66 -4.68 -3.00 -19.89
CA GLU A 66 -3.65 -2.07 -19.42
C GLU A 66 -3.93 -1.63 -17.97
N ILE A 67 -5.20 -1.40 -17.65
CA ILE A 67 -5.67 -1.07 -16.31
C ILE A 67 -5.40 -2.24 -15.35
N GLU A 68 -5.75 -3.48 -15.73
CA GLU A 68 -5.52 -4.69 -14.94
C GLU A 68 -4.04 -4.89 -14.60
N ILE A 69 -3.16 -4.82 -15.60
CA ILE A 69 -1.71 -4.98 -15.39
C ILE A 69 -1.22 -3.96 -14.37
N SER A 70 -1.58 -2.69 -14.56
CA SER A 70 -1.05 -1.65 -13.70
C SER A 70 -1.66 -1.64 -12.30
N LEU A 71 -2.91 -2.09 -12.14
CA LEU A 71 -3.49 -2.30 -10.81
C LEU A 71 -2.86 -3.53 -10.14
N ALA A 72 -2.57 -4.60 -10.87
CA ALA A 72 -1.90 -5.79 -10.32
C ALA A 72 -0.51 -5.47 -9.76
N GLU A 73 0.28 -4.64 -10.45
CA GLU A 73 1.57 -4.15 -9.94
C GLU A 73 1.41 -3.40 -8.61
N MET A 74 0.43 -2.49 -8.53
CA MET A 74 0.17 -1.75 -7.29
C MET A 74 -0.35 -2.63 -6.16
N ASP A 75 -1.17 -3.65 -6.47
CA ASP A 75 -1.64 -4.62 -5.48
C ASP A 75 -0.47 -5.41 -4.88
N SER A 76 0.46 -5.85 -5.74
CA SER A 76 1.70 -6.52 -5.31
C SER A 76 2.54 -5.63 -4.40
N ASP A 77 2.75 -4.36 -4.77
CA ASP A 77 3.51 -3.41 -3.95
C ASP A 77 2.88 -3.21 -2.55
N ILE A 78 1.54 -3.14 -2.48
CA ILE A 78 0.85 -2.98 -1.20
C ILE A 78 0.96 -4.26 -0.36
N GLN A 79 0.82 -5.45 -0.95
CA GLN A 79 0.98 -6.73 -0.24
C GLN A 79 2.40 -6.91 0.31
N ASP A 80 3.42 -6.51 -0.44
CA ASP A 80 4.82 -6.54 -0.01
C ASP A 80 5.11 -5.57 1.14
N LEU A 81 4.43 -4.42 1.14
CA LEU A 81 4.43 -3.50 2.26
C LEU A 81 3.74 -4.12 3.48
N GLU A 82 2.52 -4.65 3.34
CA GLU A 82 1.77 -5.25 4.46
C GLU A 82 2.55 -6.36 5.14
N THR A 83 3.04 -7.30 4.33
CA THR A 83 3.87 -8.41 4.81
C THR A 83 5.14 -7.90 5.49
N GLY A 84 5.79 -6.91 4.87
CA GLY A 84 7.00 -6.30 5.39
C GLY A 84 6.81 -5.60 6.73
N VAL A 85 5.79 -4.73 6.85
CA VAL A 85 5.53 -3.95 8.08
C VAL A 85 5.07 -4.87 9.22
N VAL A 86 4.25 -5.87 8.94
CA VAL A 86 3.83 -6.87 9.95
C VAL A 86 5.02 -7.66 10.47
N THR A 87 5.92 -8.08 9.58
CA THR A 87 7.15 -8.80 9.95
C THR A 87 8.06 -7.90 10.79
N PHE A 88 8.32 -6.67 10.32
CA PHE A 88 9.14 -5.70 11.04
C PHE A 88 8.59 -5.40 12.44
N ARG A 89 7.27 -5.23 12.60
CA ARG A 89 6.62 -5.08 13.91
C ARG A 89 6.86 -6.28 14.82
N ARG A 90 6.76 -7.49 14.28
CA ARG A 90 6.96 -8.73 15.04
C ARG A 90 8.40 -8.81 15.56
N ASP A 91 9.37 -8.49 14.71
CA ASP A 91 10.79 -8.54 15.05
C ASP A 91 11.15 -7.47 16.08
N ALA A 92 10.66 -6.24 15.92
CA ALA A 92 10.81 -5.18 16.91
C ALA A 92 10.26 -5.57 18.28
N ARG A 93 9.08 -6.22 18.33
CA ARG A 93 8.49 -6.72 19.57
C ARG A 93 9.32 -7.85 20.20
N SER A 94 9.89 -8.74 19.39
CA SER A 94 10.75 -9.83 19.85
C SER A 94 12.01 -9.30 20.55
N LEU A 95 12.64 -8.26 19.98
CA LEU A 95 13.81 -7.61 20.58
C LEU A 95 13.50 -6.98 21.94
N THR A 96 12.34 -6.34 22.10
CA THR A 96 11.93 -5.76 23.39
C THR A 96 11.72 -6.83 24.47
N VAL A 97 11.11 -7.97 24.13
CA VAL A 97 10.87 -9.07 25.10
C VAL A 97 12.19 -9.68 25.57
N VAL A 98 13.16 -9.87 24.66
CA VAL A 98 14.49 -10.38 25.04
C VAL A 98 15.21 -9.39 25.94
N ALA A 99 15.16 -8.08 25.66
CA ALA A 99 15.79 -7.07 26.50
C ALA A 99 15.21 -7.02 27.93
N CYS A 100 13.89 -7.22 28.10
CA CYS A 100 13.26 -7.28 29.42
C CYS A 100 13.51 -8.59 30.19
N ALA A 101 13.88 -9.67 29.51
CA ALA A 101 14.11 -10.98 30.15
C ALA A 101 15.52 -11.17 30.71
N VAL A 102 16.44 -10.22 30.47
CA VAL A 102 17.87 -10.29 30.88
C VAL A 102 18.17 -9.36 32.08
N VAL A 103 17.13 -8.83 32.75
CA VAL A 103 17.27 -8.00 33.96
C VAL A 103 16.73 -8.72 35.19
#